data_AF-A0A2C9K734-F1
#
_entry.id   AF-A0A2C9K734-F1
#
_cell.length_a   1.000
_cell.length_b   1.000
_cell.length_c   1.000
_cell.angle_alpha   90.00
_cell.angle_beta   90.00
_cell.angle_gamma   90.00
#
_symmetry.space_group_name_H-M   'P 1'
#
loop_
_entity.id
_entity.type
_entity.pdbx_description
1 polymer ?
#
loop_
_entity_poly.entity_id
_entity_poly.type
_entity_poly.pdbx_seq_one_letter_code
_entity_poly.pdbx_strand_id
1 'polypeptide(L)' 'MPVPSSVYGHQGAPSCFDRIKVGFMMGFCVGMASGALFGGFSALRYGLRGKELFSTVGKTMIQGGGTFGTFMAIGTGIRC' A
#
# COMPACT_ATOMS: atom_id res chain seq x y z
N MET A 1 -14.82 -25.87 1.76
CA MET A 1 -13.34 -25.81 1.75
C MET A 1 -12.90 -24.64 2.60
N PRO A 2 -12.16 -24.83 3.71
CA PRO A 2 -11.62 -23.71 4.45
C PRO A 2 -10.57 -23.03 3.56
N VAL A 3 -10.78 -21.74 3.31
CA VAL A 3 -9.82 -20.90 2.60
C VAL A 3 -8.49 -20.94 3.35
N PRO A 4 -7.36 -21.08 2.66
CA PRO A 4 -6.06 -21.13 3.31
C PRO A 4 -5.79 -19.81 4.02
N SER A 5 -5.89 -19.83 5.34
CA SER A 5 -5.40 -18.81 6.28
C SER A 5 -3.86 -18.70 6.30
N SER A 6 -3.19 -19.23 5.28
CA SER A 6 -1.74 -19.40 5.21
C SER A 6 -0.97 -18.20 4.63
N VAL A 7 -1.62 -17.06 4.34
CA VAL A 7 -0.88 -15.87 3.91
C VAL A 7 -0.35 -15.05 5.10
N TYR A 8 -0.90 -15.21 6.31
CA TYR A 8 -0.52 -14.34 7.45
C TYR A 8 -0.27 -15.03 8.80
N GLY A 9 -0.47 -16.35 8.90
CA GLY A 9 -0.61 -17.01 10.21
C GLY A 9 0.55 -17.86 10.72
N HIS A 10 1.57 -18.21 9.92
CA HIS A 10 2.44 -19.33 10.33
C HIS A 10 3.87 -19.31 9.76
N GLN A 11 4.69 -18.34 10.18
CA GLN A 11 6.12 -18.60 10.36
C GLN A 11 6.55 -17.91 11.66
N GLY A 12 7.27 -18.66 12.50
CA GLY A 12 7.56 -18.32 13.89
C GLY A 12 8.12 -16.92 14.06
N ALA A 13 7.73 -16.25 15.16
CA ALA A 13 8.23 -14.95 15.63
C ALA A 13 9.16 -14.24 14.63
N PRO A 14 8.62 -13.66 13.53
CA PRO A 14 9.45 -12.92 12.61
C PRO A 14 9.93 -11.69 13.37
N SER A 15 11.25 -11.45 13.39
CA SER A 15 11.88 -10.34 14.12
C SER A 15 11.10 -9.04 13.94
N CYS A 16 11.15 -8.13 14.92
CA CYS A 16 10.41 -6.86 14.86
C CYS A 16 10.57 -6.16 13.49
N PHE A 17 11.76 -6.26 12.92
CA PHE A 17 12.10 -5.73 11.60
C PHE A 17 11.35 -6.36 10.43
N ASP A 18 11.08 -7.65 10.49
CA ASP A 18 10.39 -8.41 9.44
C ASP A 18 8.88 -8.11 9.46
N ARG A 19 8.31 -7.93 10.66
CA ARG A 19 6.95 -7.39 10.85
C ARG A 19 6.81 -5.98 10.28
N ILE A 20 7.78 -5.10 10.55
CA ILE A 20 7.81 -3.73 10.00
C ILE A 20 7.89 -3.76 8.47
N LYS A 21 8.74 -4.63 7.90
CA LYS A 21 8.86 -4.77 6.44
C LYS A 21 7.56 -5.24 5.80
N VAL A 22 6.92 -6.26 6.36
CA VAL A 22 5.64 -6.78 5.85
C VAL A 22 4.52 -5.75 6.02
N GLY A 23 4.48 -5.03 7.14
CA GLY A 23 3.52 -3.94 7.39
C GLY A 23 3.69 -2.77 6.42
N PHE A 24 4.93 -2.35 6.16
CA PHE A 24 5.24 -1.33 5.16
C PHE A 24 4.81 -1.79 3.76
N MET A 25 5.15 -3.02 3.37
CA MET A 25 4.88 -3.53 2.03
C MET A 25 3.37 -3.68 1.78
N MET A 26 2.59 -4.13 2.76
CA MET A 26 1.13 -4.16 2.67
C MET A 26 0.51 -2.77 2.65
N GLY A 27 0.95 -1.87 3.55
CA GLY A 27 0.45 -0.49 3.57
C GLY A 27 0.76 0.27 2.28
N PHE A 28 1.94 0.05 1.71
CA PHE A 28 2.33 0.61 0.42
C PHE A 28 1.49 0.05 -0.74
N CYS A 29 1.23 -1.26 -0.76
CA CYS A 29 0.43 -1.90 -1.79
C CYS A 29 -1.04 -1.41 -1.74
N VAL A 30 -1.62 -1.31 -0.54
CA VAL A 30 -2.98 -0.78 -0.34
C VAL A 30 -3.06 0.71 -0.67
N GLY A 31 -2.06 1.50 -0.26
CA GLY A 31 -1.99 2.93 -0.58
C GLY A 31 -1.80 3.19 -2.08
N MET A 32 -1.03 2.36 -2.78
CA MET A 32 -0.93 2.43 -4.24
C MET A 32 -2.22 2.00 -4.92
N ALA A 33 -2.87 0.91 -4.49
CA ALA A 33 -4.11 0.44 -5.11
C ALA A 33 -5.25 1.46 -4.95
N SER A 34 -5.42 2.01 -3.75
CA SER A 34 -6.41 3.07 -3.49
C SER A 34 -6.08 4.37 -4.21
N GLY A 35 -4.80 4.76 -4.26
CA GLY A 35 -4.31 5.90 -5.06
C GLY A 35 -4.48 5.71 -6.57
N ALA A 36 -4.36 4.47 -7.06
CA ALA A 36 -4.62 4.09 -8.45
C ALA A 36 -6.09 4.23 -8.80
N LEU A 37 -6.96 3.72 -7.92
CA LEU A 37 -8.39 3.71 -8.15
C LEU A 37 -8.94 5.13 -8.08
N PHE A 38 -8.70 5.87 -6.99
CA PHE A 38 -9.22 7.24 -6.87
C PHE A 38 -8.49 8.23 -7.78
N GLY A 39 -7.18 8.12 -7.93
CA GLY A 39 -6.39 8.97 -8.82
C GLY A 39 -6.67 8.67 -10.28
N GLY A 40 -6.71 7.39 -10.67
CA GLY A 40 -6.98 6.95 -12.02
C GLY A 40 -8.42 7.23 -12.46
N PHE A 41 -9.41 7.01 -11.58
CA PHE A 41 -10.81 7.32 -11.88
C PHE A 41 -11.03 8.84 -11.96
N SER A 42 -10.42 9.64 -11.08
CA SER A 42 -10.46 11.10 -11.20
C SER A 42 -9.81 11.57 -12.50
N ALA A 43 -8.62 11.06 -12.85
CA ALA A 43 -7.91 11.51 -14.02
C ALA A 43 -8.56 11.07 -15.35
N LEU A 44 -9.18 9.88 -15.39
CA LEU A 44 -10.04 9.44 -16.51
C LEU A 44 -11.28 10.33 -16.63
N ARG A 45 -11.90 10.72 -15.51
CA ARG A 45 -13.11 11.57 -15.50
C ARG A 45 -12.81 13.03 -15.89
N TYR A 46 -11.62 13.54 -15.59
CA TYR A 46 -11.18 14.88 -16.02
C TYR A 46 -10.60 14.93 -17.45
N GLY A 47 -10.50 13.79 -18.16
CA GLY A 47 -10.08 13.76 -19.57
C GLY A 47 -8.60 14.06 -19.81
N LEU A 48 -7.74 13.99 -18.77
CA LEU A 48 -6.30 14.23 -18.93
C LEU A 48 -5.67 13.11 -19.75
N ARG A 49 -5.03 13.46 -20.86
CA ARG A 49 -4.37 12.50 -21.76
C ARG A 49 -3.03 12.03 -21.19
N GLY A 50 -2.92 10.71 -20.98
CA GLY A 50 -1.69 9.93 -20.94
C GLY A 50 -0.61 10.39 -19.95
N LYS A 51 0.21 11.36 -20.35
CA LYS A 51 1.43 11.75 -19.64
C LYS A 51 1.17 12.56 -18.37
N GLU A 52 0.20 13.50 -18.40
CA GLU A 52 -0.21 14.23 -17.19
C GLU A 52 -1.02 13.37 -16.23
N LEU A 53 -1.83 12.45 -16.77
CA LEU A 53 -2.57 11.46 -15.99
C LEU A 53 -1.62 10.57 -15.20
N PHE A 54 -0.62 9.99 -15.87
CA PHE A 54 0.35 9.13 -15.20
C PHE A 54 1.22 9.90 -14.20
N SER A 55 1.60 11.15 -14.51
CA SER A 55 2.37 11.98 -13.56
C SER A 55 1.57 12.34 -12.31
N THR A 56 0.29 12.67 -12.46
CA THR A 56 -0.61 13.01 -11.35
C THR A 56 -0.98 11.78 -10.52
N VAL A 57 -1.37 10.68 -11.18
CA VAL A 57 -1.68 9.41 -10.51
C VAL A 57 -0.46 8.83 -9.83
N GLY A 58 0.71 8.87 -10.48
CA GLY A 58 1.98 8.44 -9.90
C GLY A 58 2.37 9.26 -8.67
N LYS A 59 2.20 10.59 -8.71
CA LYS A 59 2.39 11.45 -7.53
C LYS A 59 1.45 11.05 -6.39
N THR A 60 0.16 10.89 -6.67
CA THR A 60 -0.85 10.51 -5.67
C THR A 60 -0.59 9.10 -5.12
N MET A 61 -0.19 8.14 -5.94
CA MET A 61 0.19 6.79 -5.54
C MET A 61 1.43 6.78 -4.64
N ILE A 62 2.48 7.53 -4.99
CA ILE A 62 3.70 7.57 -4.18
C ILE A 62 3.46 8.30 -2.87
N GLN A 63 2.69 9.40 -2.89
CA GLN A 63 2.33 10.16 -1.70
C GLN A 63 1.40 9.37 -0.76
N GLY A 64 0.39 8.70 -1.31
CA GLY A 64 -0.53 7.84 -0.56
C GLY A 64 0.14 6.54 -0.09
N GLY A 65 0.81 5.83 -0.98
CA GLY A 65 1.56 4.61 -0.66
C GLY A 65 2.65 4.83 0.37
N GLY A 66 3.40 5.93 0.27
CA GLY A 66 4.43 6.31 1.24
C GLY A 66 3.84 6.54 2.63
N THR A 67 2.78 7.34 2.74
CA THR A 67 2.15 7.64 4.04
C THR A 67 1.47 6.42 4.66
N PHE A 68 0.63 5.69 3.91
CA PHE A 68 -0.04 4.48 4.42
C PHE A 68 0.96 3.37 4.77
N GLY A 69 2.02 3.18 3.97
CA GLY A 69 3.12 2.26 4.26
C GLY A 69 3.86 2.65 5.53
N THR A 70 4.26 3.91 5.69
CA THR A 70 4.99 4.39 6.87
C THR A 70 4.13 4.33 8.15
N PHE A 71 2.84 4.69 8.09
CA PHE A 71 1.95 4.57 9.26
C PHE A 71 1.78 3.12 9.72
N MET A 72 1.53 2.19 8.78
CA MET A 72 1.42 0.78 9.12
C MET A 72 2.75 0.20 9.59
N ALA A 73 3.88 0.61 9.01
CA ALA A 73 5.22 0.22 9.44
C ALA A 73 5.49 0.65 10.90
N ILE A 74 5.19 1.91 11.25
CA ILE A 74 5.33 2.42 12.62
C ILE A 74 4.36 1.71 13.56
N GLY A 75 3.09 1.52 13.16
CA GLY A 75 2.09 0.80 13.95
C GLY A 75 2.51 -0.64 14.25
N THR A 76 3.10 -1.34 13.27
CA THR A 76 3.68 -2.66 13.49
C THR A 76 4.95 -2.59 14.33
N GLY A 77 5.81 -1.59 14.17
CA GLY A 77 7.05 -1.44 14.95
C GLY A 77 6.80 -1.16 16.43
N ILE A 78 5.77 -0.39 16.77
CA ILE A 78 5.33 -0.17 18.16
C ILE A 78 4.66 -1.44 18.73
N ARG A 79 4.10 -2.29 17.86
CA ARG A 79 3.37 -3.51 18.23
C ARG A 79 4.23 -4.79 18.21
N CYS A 80 5.51 -4.67 17.86
CA CYS A 80 6.47 -5.77 17.96
C CYS A 80 6.95 -5.98 19.39
#